data_AF-A0A3M1I500-F1
#
_entry.id   AF-A0A3M1I500-F1
#
_cell.length_a   1.000
_cell.length_b   1.000
_cell.length_c   1.000
_cell.angle_alpha   90.00
_cell.angle_beta   90.00
_cell.angle_gamma   90.00
#
_symmetry.space_group_name_H-M   'P 1'
#
loop_
_entity.id
_entity.type
_entity.pdbx_description
1 polymer ?
#
loop_
_entity_poly.entity_id
_entity_poly.type
_entity_poly.pdbx_seq_one_letter_code
_entity_poly.pdbx_strand_id
1 'polypeptide(L)'
;MDARPSTLCRWVSGPIILIWDRSSVHRSRVAKEFLAQYPHIQTEWLPPYALELNPEEHCGGNIKRRMRNGVYHSKAKTRKQDPEFARLRKRPDLVPGFFQHTASNLTTYGEDQ
;
A
#
# COMPACT_ATOMS: atom_id res chain seq x y z
N MET A 1 6.53 -6.47 27.27
CA MET A 1 7.02 -6.15 25.92
C MET A 1 6.38 -4.83 25.52
N ASP A 2 7.15 -3.75 25.46
CA ASP A 2 6.65 -2.43 25.06
C ASP A 2 6.20 -2.47 23.59
N ALA A 3 4.90 -2.58 23.37
CA ALA A 3 4.31 -2.35 22.07
C ALA A 3 4.37 -0.85 21.79
N ARG A 4 5.50 -0.37 21.27
CA ARG A 4 5.57 0.97 20.66
C ARG A 4 4.40 1.05 19.68
N PRO A 5 3.49 2.04 19.80
CA PRO A 5 2.36 2.16 18.89
C PRO A 5 2.88 2.11 17.47
N SER A 6 2.29 1.26 16.64
CA SER A 6 2.64 1.24 15.23
C SER A 6 2.53 2.65 14.67
N THR A 7 3.43 3.03 13.78
CA THR A 7 3.43 4.39 13.21
C THR A 7 2.07 4.74 12.60
N LEU A 8 1.32 3.75 12.10
CA LEU A 8 -0.01 3.96 11.55
C LEU A 8 -0.99 4.56 12.57
N CYS A 9 -1.12 3.96 13.75
CA CYS A 9 -2.04 4.41 14.81
C CYS A 9 -1.62 5.74 15.45
N ARG A 10 -0.36 6.16 15.24
CA ARG A 10 0.14 7.45 15.70
C ARG A 10 -0.28 8.62 14.80
N TRP A 11 -0.41 8.39 13.50
CA TRP A 11 -0.62 9.46 12.51
C TRP A 11 -2.06 9.55 12.00
N VAL A 12 -2.85 8.47 12.12
CA VAL A 12 -4.24 8.44 11.68
C VAL A 12 -5.11 8.19 12.90
N SER A 13 -5.82 9.23 13.34
CA SER A 13 -6.81 9.14 14.43
C SER A 13 -8.20 8.88 13.84
N GLY A 14 -8.89 7.86 14.35
CA GLY A 14 -10.27 7.54 13.96
C GLY A 14 -10.42 6.20 13.24
N PRO A 15 -11.61 5.91 12.68
CA PRO A 15 -11.85 4.69 11.92
C PRO A 15 -10.94 4.59 10.70
N ILE A 16 -10.32 3.43 10.50
CA ILE A 16 -9.42 3.14 9.38
C ILE A 16 -9.99 1.97 8.60
N ILE A 17 -10.07 2.12 7.27
CA ILE A 17 -10.30 0.98 6.37
C ILE A 17 -8.96 0.60 5.75
N LEU A 18 -8.48 -0.61 6.03
CA LEU A 18 -7.28 -1.18 5.46
C LEU A 18 -7.66 -2.06 4.27
N ILE A 19 -7.32 -1.60 3.07
CA ILE A 19 -7.51 -2.33 1.81
C ILE A 19 -6.17 -2.93 1.39
N TRP A 20 -6.11 -4.23 1.18
CA TRP A 20 -4.87 -4.92 0.77
C TRP A 20 -5.16 -6.22 0.02
N ASP A 21 -4.15 -6.71 -0.71
CA ASP A 21 -4.21 -7.95 -1.47
C ASP A 21 -4.22 -9.20 -0.57
N ARG A 22 -4.32 -10.38 -1.19
CA ARG A 22 -4.39 -11.67 -0.48
C ARG A 22 -3.02 -12.31 -0.22
N SER A 23 -1.93 -11.53 -0.22
CA SER A 23 -0.58 -12.04 0.04
C SER A 23 -0.51 -12.78 1.38
N SER A 24 0.33 -13.83 1.43
CA SER A 24 0.46 -14.69 2.61
C SER A 24 0.94 -13.92 3.84
N VAL A 25 1.70 -12.84 3.64
CA VAL A 25 2.19 -11.96 4.72
C VAL A 25 1.04 -11.22 5.41
N HIS A 26 0.04 -10.74 4.64
CA HIS A 26 -1.14 -10.05 5.18
C HIS A 26 -2.10 -10.99 5.89
N ARG A 27 -2.13 -12.26 5.49
CA ARG A 27 -2.95 -13.31 6.12
C ARG A 27 -2.25 -14.08 7.24
N SER A 28 -0.99 -13.72 7.54
CA SER A 28 -0.19 -14.37 8.56
C SER A 28 -0.80 -14.23 9.96
N ARG A 29 -0.47 -15.17 10.85
CA ARG A 29 -0.91 -15.10 12.26
C ARG A 29 -0.46 -13.79 12.92
N VAL A 30 0.77 -13.36 12.66
CA VAL A 30 1.35 -12.12 13.20
C VAL A 30 0.54 -10.89 12.78
N ALA A 31 0.12 -10.80 11.51
CA ALA A 31 -0.69 -9.69 11.03
C ALA A 31 -2.08 -9.67 11.71
N LYS A 32 -2.70 -10.83 11.89
CA LYS A 32 -4.01 -10.97 12.56
C LYS A 32 -3.93 -10.59 14.05
N GLU A 33 -2.93 -11.09 14.77
CA GLU A 33 -2.69 -10.77 16.19
C GLU A 33 -2.41 -9.28 16.39
N PHE A 34 -1.73 -8.65 15.45
CA PHE A 34 -1.51 -7.21 15.46
C PHE A 34 -2.84 -6.45 15.26
N LEU A 35 -3.62 -6.78 14.23
CA LEU A 35 -4.89 -6.10 13.93
C LEU A 35 -5.93 -6.28 15.05
N ALA A 36 -5.93 -7.41 15.75
CA ALA A 36 -6.82 -7.65 16.89
C ALA A 36 -6.61 -6.64 18.04
N GLN A 37 -5.45 -5.99 18.12
CA GLN A 37 -5.17 -4.95 19.13
C GLN A 37 -5.76 -3.58 18.75
N TYR A 38 -6.26 -3.41 17.52
CA TYR A 38 -6.71 -2.13 16.97
C TYR A 38 -8.10 -2.26 16.33
N PRO A 39 -9.18 -2.37 17.13
CA PRO A 39 -10.55 -2.63 16.63
C PRO A 39 -11.12 -1.51 15.76
N HIS A 40 -10.49 -0.33 15.73
CA HIS A 40 -10.86 0.78 14.84
C HIS A 40 -10.35 0.59 13.40
N ILE A 41 -9.57 -0.46 13.13
CA ILE A 41 -9.09 -0.82 11.79
C ILE A 41 -9.97 -1.94 11.23
N GLN A 42 -10.80 -1.60 10.24
CA GLN A 42 -11.57 -2.57 9.45
C GLN A 42 -10.75 -3.01 8.24
N THR A 43 -10.65 -4.31 8.01
CA THR A 43 -9.91 -4.86 6.86
C THR A 43 -10.84 -5.24 5.73
N GLU A 44 -10.55 -4.78 4.52
CA GLU A 44 -11.20 -5.19 3.27
C GLU A 44 -10.18 -5.88 2.36
N TRP A 45 -10.57 -7.01 1.78
CA TRP A 45 -9.70 -7.80 0.91
C TRP A 45 -10.02 -7.52 -0.55
N LEU A 46 -8.98 -7.25 -1.34
CA LEU A 46 -9.11 -7.26 -2.79
C LEU A 46 -9.40 -8.71 -3.28
N PRO A 47 -10.13 -8.86 -4.42
CA PRO A 47 -10.30 -10.14 -5.06
C PRO A 47 -8.95 -10.83 -5.35
N PRO A 48 -8.88 -12.18 -5.35
CA PRO A 48 -7.68 -12.89 -5.74
C PRO A 48 -7.22 -12.48 -7.14
N TYR A 49 -5.90 -12.31 -7.31
CA TYR A 49 -5.25 -12.00 -8.59
C TYR A 49 -5.61 -10.64 -9.24
N ALA A 50 -6.27 -9.74 -8.52
CA ALA A 50 -6.66 -8.43 -9.02
C ALA A 50 -5.61 -7.34 -8.68
N LEU A 51 -4.41 -7.44 -9.26
CA LEU A 51 -3.32 -6.49 -9.00
C LEU A 51 -3.68 -5.08 -9.50
N GLU A 52 -4.43 -4.98 -10.58
CA GLU A 52 -4.98 -3.75 -11.17
C GLU A 52 -6.00 -3.04 -10.27
N LEU A 53 -6.48 -3.70 -9.22
CA LEU A 53 -7.34 -3.11 -8.21
C LEU A 53 -6.58 -2.64 -6.97
N ASN A 54 -5.27 -2.92 -6.87
CA ASN A 54 -4.43 -2.51 -5.76
C ASN A 54 -3.80 -1.13 -6.02
N PRO A 55 -4.22 -0.05 -5.33
CA PRO A 55 -3.66 1.28 -5.55
C PRO A 55 -2.17 1.37 -5.17
N GLU A 56 -1.68 0.45 -4.33
CA GLU A 56 -0.27 0.33 -4.01
C GLU A 56 0.58 -0.05 -5.24
N GLU A 57 0.04 -0.82 -6.19
CA GLU A 57 0.77 -1.16 -7.42
C GLU A 57 1.00 0.07 -8.32
N HIS A 58 0.05 1.00 -8.38
CA HIS A 58 0.23 2.27 -9.11
C HIS A 58 1.24 3.19 -8.42
N CYS A 59 1.22 3.22 -7.09
CA CYS A 59 2.23 3.91 -6.29
C CYS A 59 3.63 3.33 -6.55
N GLY A 60 3.78 2.00 -6.46
CA GLY A 60 5.02 1.29 -6.75
C GLY A 60 5.47 1.47 -8.20
N GLY A 61 4.54 1.44 -9.16
CA GLY A 61 4.80 1.71 -10.57
C GLY A 61 5.30 3.12 -10.83
N ASN A 62 4.74 4.13 -10.14
CA ASN A 62 5.20 5.52 -10.22
C ASN A 62 6.67 5.67 -9.82
N ILE A 63 7.06 4.96 -8.77
CA ILE A 63 8.43 4.90 -8.25
C ILE A 63 9.32 4.15 -9.26
N LYS A 64 8.98 2.90 -9.61
CA LYS A 64 9.74 2.05 -10.54
C LYS A 64 9.98 2.74 -11.90
N ARG A 65 9.00 3.45 -12.44
CA ARG A 65 9.12 4.17 -13.73
C ARG A 65 10.20 5.25 -13.69
N ARG A 66 10.37 5.95 -12.56
CA ARG A 66 11.40 6.98 -12.39
C ARG A 66 12.77 6.40 -12.09
N MET A 67 12.80 5.22 -11.49
CA MET A 67 14.02 4.44 -11.25
C MET A 67 14.54 3.71 -12.47
N ARG A 68 13.76 3.64 -13.57
CA ARG A 68 14.08 2.83 -14.75
C ARG A 68 15.47 3.09 -15.32
N ASN A 69 15.99 4.31 -15.16
CA ASN A 69 17.31 4.71 -15.66
C ASN A 69 18.34 4.89 -14.53
N GLY A 70 18.01 4.53 -13.29
CA GLY A 70 18.91 4.65 -12.14
C GLY A 70 19.95 3.54 -12.12
N VAL A 71 21.21 3.89 -11.83
CA VAL A 71 22.30 2.91 -11.62
C VAL A 71 22.40 2.61 -10.13
N TYR A 72 22.09 1.36 -9.74
CA TYR A 72 22.09 0.93 -8.35
C TYR A 72 23.23 -0.05 -8.09
N HIS A 73 24.25 0.39 -7.34
CA HIS A 73 25.43 -0.44 -7.05
C HIS A 73 25.23 -1.38 -5.83
N SER A 74 24.16 -1.24 -5.05
CA SER A 74 23.88 -2.10 -3.90
C SER A 74 22.44 -2.01 -3.39
N LYS A 75 21.85 -3.16 -3.03
CA LYS A 75 20.52 -3.24 -2.39
C LYS A 75 20.46 -2.45 -1.07
N ALA A 76 21.55 -2.40 -0.32
CA ALA A 76 21.60 -1.79 1.01
C ALA A 76 21.52 -0.25 0.98
N LYS A 77 22.09 0.39 -0.05
CA LYS A 77 21.99 1.85 -0.25
C LYS A 77 20.63 2.29 -0.82
N THR A 78 19.93 1.38 -1.50
CA THR A 78 18.69 1.71 -2.22
C THR A 78 17.51 1.96 -1.28
N ARG A 79 17.35 1.19 -0.18
CA ARG A 79 16.12 1.23 0.64
C ARG A 79 16.01 2.42 1.61
N LYS A 80 17.13 2.99 2.07
CA LYS A 80 17.14 4.02 3.14
C LYS A 80 17.21 5.46 2.62
N GLN A 81 17.55 5.66 1.36
CA GLN A 81 17.82 6.99 0.78
C GLN A 81 17.11 7.19 -0.55
N ASP A 82 16.07 6.43 -0.82
CA ASP A 82 15.43 6.49 -2.12
C ASP A 82 14.74 7.86 -2.33
N PRO A 83 15.28 8.71 -3.22
CA PRO A 83 14.76 10.05 -3.44
C PRO A 83 13.33 10.00 -4.00
N GLU A 84 12.92 8.92 -4.66
CA GLU A 84 11.58 8.80 -5.22
C GLU A 84 10.53 8.53 -4.15
N PHE A 85 10.87 7.73 -3.13
CA PHE A 85 10.00 7.57 -1.96
C PHE A 85 9.92 8.88 -1.15
N ALA A 86 11.02 9.65 -1.05
CA ALA A 86 11.00 10.96 -0.41
C ALA A 86 10.15 11.97 -1.20
N ARG A 87 10.24 11.96 -2.53
CA ARG A 87 9.42 12.77 -3.43
C ARG A 87 7.93 12.43 -3.27
N LEU A 88 7.58 11.14 -3.25
CA LEU A 88 6.18 10.73 -3.13
C LEU A 88 5.57 11.17 -1.79
N ARG A 89 6.33 11.11 -0.69
CA ARG A 89 5.91 11.66 0.61
C ARG A 89 5.60 13.17 0.56
N LYS A 90 6.25 13.91 -0.33
CA LYS A 90 6.00 15.36 -0.56
C LYS A 90 4.88 15.63 -1.57
N ARG A 91 4.25 14.60 -2.13
CA ARG A 91 3.21 14.68 -3.16
C ARG A 91 1.95 13.90 -2.75
N PRO A 92 1.32 14.24 -1.61
CA PRO A 92 0.09 13.59 -1.16
C PRO A 92 -1.08 13.79 -2.16
N ASP A 93 -1.00 14.81 -3.02
CA ASP A 93 -1.94 15.06 -4.12
C ASP A 93 -2.01 13.93 -5.15
N LEU A 94 -0.99 13.07 -5.23
CA LEU A 94 -1.00 11.91 -6.13
C LEU A 94 -1.79 10.73 -5.58
N VAL A 95 -2.04 10.69 -4.27
CA VAL A 95 -2.71 9.56 -3.61
C VAL A 95 -4.12 9.35 -4.18
N PRO A 96 -5.00 10.37 -4.27
CA PRO A 96 -6.32 10.19 -4.88
C PRO A 96 -6.27 9.64 -6.30
N GLY A 97 -5.29 10.04 -7.11
CA GLY A 97 -5.12 9.56 -8.48
C GLY A 97 -4.85 8.06 -8.58
N PHE A 98 -4.14 7.47 -7.60
CA PHE A 98 -3.92 6.02 -7.56
C PHE A 98 -5.22 5.25 -7.29
N PHE A 99 -6.09 5.77 -6.42
CA PHE A 99 -7.40 5.18 -6.14
C PHE A 99 -8.39 5.36 -7.30
N GLN A 100 -8.36 6.51 -7.99
CA GLN A 100 -9.22 6.74 -9.16
C GLN A 100 -8.89 5.79 -10.31
N HIS A 101 -7.60 5.52 -10.53
CA HIS A 101 -7.18 4.61 -11.57
C HIS A 101 -7.63 3.16 -11.30
N THR A 102 -7.53 2.68 -10.05
CA THR A 102 -8.05 1.35 -9.70
C THR A 102 -9.58 1.28 -9.77
N ALA A 103 -10.28 2.33 -9.36
CA ALA A 103 -11.75 2.40 -9.45
C ALA A 103 -12.25 2.36 -10.90
N SER A 104 -11.47 2.89 -11.85
CA SER A 104 -11.81 2.82 -13.28
C SER A 104 -11.77 1.37 -13.79
N ASN A 105 -10.86 0.54 -13.25
CA ASN A 105 -10.74 -0.89 -13.62
C ASN A 105 -11.87 -1.76 -13.04
N LEU A 106 -12.51 -1.34 -11.94
CA LEU A 106 -13.70 -2.02 -11.39
C LEU A 106 -14.90 -1.95 -12.34
N THR A 107 -15.01 -0.88 -13.12
CA THR A 107 -16.12 -0.71 -14.08
C THR A 107 -16.01 -1.74 -15.21
N THR A 108 -14.78 -2.09 -15.61
CA THR A 108 -14.53 -3.10 -16.64
C THR A 108 -14.74 -4.53 -16.13
N TYR A 109 -14.45 -4.81 -14.85
CA TYR A 109 -14.64 -6.15 -14.26
C TYR A 109 -16.11 -6.57 -14.11
N GLY A 110 -17.04 -5.63 -14.14
CA GLY A 110 -18.48 -5.89 -14.01
C GLY A 110 -19.22 -6.16 -15.32
N GLU A 111 -18.58 -5.93 -16.48
CA GLU A 111 -19.18 -6.19 -17.81
C GLU A 111 -18.85 -7.59 -18.36
N ASP A 112 -17.85 -8.26 -17.80
CA ASP A 112 -17.36 -9.57 -18.27
C ASP A 112 -17.74 -10.77 -17.34
N GLN A 113 -18.80 -10.64 -16.52
CA GLN A 113 -19.37 -11.73 -15.71
C GLN A 113 -20.84 -12.01 -16.04
#